data_AF-A0A165T838-F1
#
_entry.id   AF-A0A165T838-F1
#
_cell.length_a   1.000
_cell.length_b   1.000
_cell.length_c   1.000
_cell.angle_alpha   90.00
_cell.angle_beta   90.00
_cell.angle_gamma   90.00
#
_symmetry.space_group_name_H-M   'P 1'
#
loop_
_entity.id
_entity.type
_entity.pdbx_description
1 polymer ?
#
loop_
_entity_poly.entity_id
_entity_poly.type
_entity_poly.pdbx_seq_one_letter_code
_entity_poly.pdbx_strand_id
1 'polypeptide(L)'
;MAAVEDSGYLARAAFLMDALMRRVGLDGRAFVMQMMGFGCNVPALMGTRVMRTRSLRLLAMLVIPFSLCSARLAVFVFIISATFPSSKGALVLFSFYVISFLAAFSTAAIFSFSKQFKSQEPFLLEIPPYRIPTVKQVLLRGWGEVREFIRRASRFIIIGCILVWLLTNLPVGAEGLSTYGGQLGVLLQPIMEPIGINPYLTLALIFGFIAKEIVIGSLSTIYALSASGVSQAISMSVTPLEAYSFCLFCLLYTPCLTTIATVHSEGKSWQFTSFSLILSLSYAWLVSFLFYQGAKLFGF
;
A
#
# COMPACT_ATOMS: atom_id res chain seq x y z
N MET A 1 11.91 -14.22 -3.59
CA MET A 1 12.03 -13.48 -4.87
C MET A 1 13.31 -13.82 -5.60
N ALA A 2 14.49 -13.68 -4.99
CA ALA A 2 15.78 -14.01 -5.63
C ALA A 2 15.82 -15.39 -6.30
N ALA A 3 15.31 -16.46 -5.66
CA ALA A 3 15.24 -17.78 -6.27
C ALA A 3 14.38 -17.83 -7.56
N VAL A 4 13.24 -17.12 -7.59
CA VAL A 4 12.32 -17.09 -8.73
C VAL A 4 12.90 -16.24 -9.87
N GLU A 5 13.62 -15.17 -9.53
CA GLU A 5 14.32 -14.32 -10.49
C GLU A 5 15.50 -15.04 -11.13
N ASP A 6 16.39 -15.62 -10.31
CA ASP A 6 17.59 -16.33 -10.78
C ASP A 6 17.25 -17.61 -11.56
N SER A 7 16.07 -18.19 -11.31
CA SER A 7 15.57 -19.32 -12.10
C SER A 7 15.16 -18.95 -13.53
N GLY A 8 14.96 -17.66 -13.84
CA GLY A 8 14.42 -17.20 -15.13
C GLY A 8 12.89 -17.28 -15.25
N TYR A 9 12.18 -17.72 -14.19
CA TYR A 9 10.72 -17.78 -14.17
C TYR A 9 10.07 -16.40 -14.37
N LEU A 10 10.63 -15.36 -13.74
CA LEU A 10 10.09 -14.00 -13.87
C LEU A 10 10.17 -13.45 -15.30
N ALA A 11 11.22 -13.79 -16.05
CA ALA A 11 11.34 -13.36 -17.45
C ALA A 11 10.25 -13.98 -18.33
N ARG A 12 9.91 -15.26 -18.09
CA ARG A 12 8.81 -15.94 -18.81
C ARG A 12 7.45 -15.44 -18.37
N ALA A 13 7.25 -15.19 -17.07
CA ALA A 13 6.03 -14.58 -16.56
C ALA A 13 5.79 -13.19 -17.16
N ALA A 14 6.86 -12.38 -17.28
CA ALA A 14 6.80 -11.10 -17.99
C ALA A 14 6.40 -11.29 -19.46
N PHE A 15 7.02 -12.24 -20.19
CA PHE A 15 6.67 -12.52 -21.58
C PHE A 15 5.20 -12.93 -21.75
N LEU A 16 4.69 -13.83 -20.90
CA LEU A 16 3.29 -14.28 -20.93
C LEU A 16 2.30 -13.13 -20.70
N MET A 17 2.64 -12.22 -19.78
CA MET A 17 1.77 -11.10 -19.40
C MET A 17 1.94 -9.87 -20.30
N ASP A 18 2.90 -9.89 -21.23
CA ASP A 18 3.20 -8.75 -22.09
C ASP A 18 1.99 -8.36 -22.95
N ALA A 19 1.30 -9.35 -23.54
CA ALA A 19 0.12 -9.10 -24.36
C ALA A 19 -1.02 -8.40 -23.59
N LEU A 20 -1.19 -8.72 -22.30
CA LEU A 20 -2.16 -8.08 -21.43
C LEU A 20 -1.72 -6.66 -21.04
N MET A 21 -0.46 -6.51 -20.61
CA MET A 21 0.10 -5.23 -20.17
C MET A 21 0.17 -4.20 -21.30
N ARG A 22 0.46 -4.64 -22.52
CA ARG A 22 0.57 -3.77 -23.70
C ARG A 22 -0.75 -3.09 -24.05
N ARG A 23 -1.91 -3.71 -23.74
CA ARG A 23 -3.24 -3.07 -23.88
C ARG A 23 -3.41 -1.86 -22.97
N VAL A 24 -2.67 -1.83 -21.86
CA VAL A 24 -2.70 -0.79 -20.83
C VAL A 24 -1.44 0.11 -20.92
N GLY A 25 -0.67 -0.01 -22.01
CA GLY A 25 0.54 0.80 -22.25
C GLY A 25 1.73 0.48 -21.35
N LEU A 26 1.75 -0.71 -20.73
CA LEU A 26 2.86 -1.22 -19.91
C LEU A 26 3.55 -2.42 -20.57
N ASP A 27 4.76 -2.71 -20.11
CA ASP A 27 5.53 -3.90 -20.50
C ASP A 27 5.25 -5.04 -19.52
N GLY A 28 5.44 -6.29 -19.96
CA GLY A 28 5.36 -7.47 -19.09
C GLY A 28 6.24 -7.41 -17.82
N ARG A 29 7.34 -6.66 -17.85
CA ARG A 29 8.20 -6.43 -16.66
C ARG A 29 7.48 -5.65 -15.55
N ALA A 30 6.53 -4.77 -15.90
CA ALA A 30 5.76 -4.01 -14.93
C ALA A 30 4.85 -4.93 -14.10
N PHE A 31 4.25 -5.94 -14.72
CA PHE A 31 3.49 -6.97 -14.01
C PHE A 31 4.35 -7.70 -12.96
N VAL A 32 5.57 -8.08 -13.34
CA VAL A 32 6.51 -8.73 -12.41
C VAL A 32 6.83 -7.83 -11.22
N MET A 33 7.08 -6.54 -11.46
CA MET A 33 7.31 -5.58 -10.37
C MET A 33 6.07 -5.38 -9.50
N GLN A 34 4.86 -5.36 -10.08
CA GLN A 34 3.61 -5.33 -9.33
C GLN A 34 3.47 -6.55 -8.43
N MET A 35 3.79 -7.75 -8.93
CA MET A 35 3.78 -8.97 -8.13
C MET A 35 4.78 -8.91 -6.98
N MET A 36 5.97 -8.33 -7.20
CA MET A 36 6.93 -8.09 -6.13
C MET A 36 6.39 -7.12 -5.06
N GLY A 37 5.54 -6.17 -5.44
CA GLY A 37 4.92 -5.20 -4.53
C GLY A 37 4.06 -5.82 -3.43
N PHE A 38 3.42 -6.97 -3.69
CA PHE A 38 2.65 -7.71 -2.67
C PHE A 38 3.50 -8.17 -1.48
N GLY A 39 4.82 -8.32 -1.67
CA GLY A 39 5.75 -8.45 -0.56
C GLY A 39 5.96 -7.09 0.12
N CYS A 40 6.69 -6.21 -0.58
CA CYS A 40 6.93 -4.84 -0.15
C CYS A 40 7.11 -3.93 -1.37
N ASN A 41 6.56 -2.72 -1.31
CA ASN A 41 6.64 -1.75 -2.40
C ASN A 41 8.06 -1.24 -2.62
N VAL A 42 8.91 -1.19 -1.58
CA VAL A 42 10.29 -0.67 -1.66
C VAL A 42 11.16 -1.47 -2.65
N PRO A 43 11.36 -2.79 -2.48
CA PRO A 43 12.18 -3.57 -3.44
C PRO A 43 11.55 -3.60 -4.84
N ALA A 44 10.22 -3.61 -4.94
CA ALA A 44 9.53 -3.53 -6.23
C ALA A 44 9.85 -2.23 -6.97
N LEU A 45 9.82 -1.08 -6.27
CA LEU A 45 10.19 0.22 -6.83
C LEU A 45 11.66 0.28 -7.23
N MET A 46 12.58 -0.25 -6.42
CA MET A 46 14.00 -0.32 -6.77
C MET A 46 14.23 -1.20 -8.00
N GLY A 47 13.46 -2.29 -8.15
CA GLY A 47 13.49 -3.17 -9.32
C GLY A 47 13.06 -2.52 -10.63
N THR A 48 12.31 -1.40 -10.58
CA THR A 48 11.93 -0.66 -11.79
C THR A 48 13.12 -0.06 -12.55
N ARG A 49 14.32 -0.02 -11.96
CA ARG A 49 15.57 0.39 -12.63
C ARG A 49 15.91 -0.45 -13.88
N VAL A 50 15.39 -1.67 -13.96
CA VAL A 50 15.57 -2.57 -15.12
C VAL A 50 14.76 -2.11 -16.34
N MET A 51 13.81 -1.19 -16.17
CA MET A 51 13.03 -0.58 -17.26
C MET A 51 13.88 0.46 -17.99
N ARG A 52 14.05 0.28 -19.31
CA ARG A 52 14.90 1.13 -20.15
C ARG A 52 14.32 2.55 -20.31
N THR A 53 13.04 2.64 -20.63
CA THR A 53 12.39 3.94 -20.86
C THR A 53 11.95 4.59 -19.55
N ARG A 54 12.29 5.87 -19.37
CA ARG A 54 11.89 6.67 -18.19
C ARG A 54 10.37 6.75 -18.03
N SER A 55 9.62 6.95 -19.11
CA SER A 55 8.16 7.07 -19.09
C SER A 55 7.47 5.83 -18.53
N LEU A 56 7.85 4.65 -19.03
CA LEU A 56 7.33 3.36 -18.56
C LEU A 56 7.74 3.10 -17.10
N ARG A 57 8.98 3.48 -16.75
CA ARG A 57 9.48 3.38 -15.38
C ARG A 57 8.65 4.21 -14.40
N LEU A 58 8.35 5.47 -14.75
CA LEU A 58 7.52 6.35 -13.91
C LEU A 58 6.07 5.84 -13.82
N LEU A 59 5.50 5.33 -14.92
CA LEU A 59 4.18 4.71 -14.91
C LEU A 59 4.13 3.50 -13.97
N ALA A 60 5.12 2.62 -14.02
CA ALA A 60 5.22 1.48 -13.09
C ALA A 60 5.35 1.95 -11.62
N MET A 61 6.12 3.01 -11.35
CA MET A 61 6.22 3.59 -10.01
C MET A 61 4.90 4.13 -9.47
N LEU A 62 3.99 4.62 -10.33
CA LEU A 62 2.64 5.05 -9.93
C LEU A 62 1.72 3.87 -9.58
N VAL A 63 1.94 2.72 -10.21
CA VAL A 63 1.05 1.56 -10.12
C VAL A 63 1.42 0.62 -8.97
N ILE A 64 2.72 0.44 -8.69
CA ILE A 64 3.26 -0.42 -7.62
C ILE A 64 2.65 -0.13 -6.24
N PRO A 65 2.48 1.13 -5.81
CA PRO A 65 1.90 1.46 -4.50
C PRO A 65 0.48 0.93 -4.26
N PHE A 66 -0.28 0.59 -5.31
CA PHE A 66 -1.62 0.00 -5.17
C PHE A 66 -1.59 -1.50 -4.82
N SER A 67 -0.42 -2.14 -4.83
CA SER A 67 -0.30 -3.54 -4.42
C SER A 67 -0.54 -3.73 -2.91
N LEU A 68 -1.10 -4.88 -2.56
CA LEU A 68 -1.43 -5.23 -1.18
C LEU A 68 -0.17 -5.81 -0.51
N CYS A 69 0.64 -4.95 0.11
CA CYS A 69 1.85 -5.40 0.80
C CYS A 69 1.53 -6.24 2.05
N SER A 70 2.49 -7.04 2.52
CA SER A 70 2.32 -7.92 3.68
C SER A 70 1.82 -7.19 4.94
N ALA A 71 2.27 -5.96 5.16
CA ALA A 71 1.84 -5.15 6.31
C ALA A 71 0.37 -4.70 6.21
N ARG A 72 -0.12 -4.37 5.01
CA ARG A 72 -1.55 -4.07 4.78
C ARG A 72 -2.42 -5.31 5.04
N LEU A 73 -1.93 -6.48 4.64
CA LEU A 73 -2.64 -7.74 4.89
C LEU A 73 -2.84 -7.99 6.38
N ALA A 74 -1.84 -7.73 7.23
CA ALA A 74 -1.98 -7.88 8.67
C ALA A 74 -3.08 -6.99 9.25
N VAL A 75 -3.16 -5.72 8.82
CA VAL A 75 -4.22 -4.79 9.24
C VAL A 75 -5.59 -5.28 8.79
N PHE A 76 -5.72 -5.75 7.54
CA PHE A 76 -7.00 -6.24 7.03
C PHE A 76 -7.47 -7.48 7.76
N VAL A 77 -6.59 -8.45 8.00
CA VAL A 77 -6.94 -9.65 8.76
C VAL A 77 -7.42 -9.28 10.16
N PHE A 78 -6.78 -8.31 10.83
CA PHE A 78 -7.19 -7.83 12.16
C PHE A 78 -8.56 -7.14 12.15
N ILE A 79 -8.80 -6.20 11.22
CA ILE A 79 -10.07 -5.48 11.15
C ILE A 79 -11.20 -6.41 10.71
N ILE A 80 -10.95 -7.28 9.74
CA ILE A 80 -11.94 -8.24 9.23
C ILE A 80 -12.33 -9.23 10.33
N SER A 81 -11.35 -9.77 11.09
CA SER A 81 -11.65 -10.71 12.18
C SER A 81 -12.41 -10.05 13.34
N ALA A 82 -12.21 -8.74 13.56
CA ALA A 82 -12.93 -7.99 14.57
C ALA A 82 -14.38 -7.65 14.18
N THR A 83 -14.66 -7.39 12.90
CA THR A 83 -15.98 -6.85 12.47
C THR A 83 -16.85 -7.81 11.67
N PHE A 84 -16.26 -8.78 10.95
CA PHE A 84 -17.01 -9.70 10.10
C PHE A 84 -17.07 -11.10 10.70
N PRO A 85 -18.19 -11.83 10.50
CA PRO A 85 -18.25 -13.25 10.82
C PRO A 85 -17.19 -14.05 10.06
N SER A 86 -16.62 -15.09 10.69
CA SER A 86 -15.52 -15.90 10.14
C SER A 86 -15.83 -16.52 8.77
N SER A 87 -17.11 -16.73 8.44
CA SER A 87 -17.56 -17.26 7.15
C SER A 87 -17.42 -16.28 5.98
N LYS A 88 -17.51 -14.97 6.23
CA LYS A 88 -17.46 -13.93 5.18
C LYS A 88 -16.08 -13.28 5.05
N GLY A 89 -15.21 -13.43 6.05
CA GLY A 89 -13.90 -12.78 6.08
C GLY A 89 -13.00 -13.12 4.88
N ALA A 90 -13.02 -14.37 4.41
CA ALA A 90 -12.24 -14.79 3.24
C ALA A 90 -12.69 -14.11 1.94
N LEU A 91 -14.01 -13.94 1.75
CA LEU A 91 -14.56 -13.26 0.57
C LEU A 91 -14.23 -11.77 0.56
N VAL A 92 -14.27 -11.12 1.73
CA VAL A 92 -13.88 -9.71 1.90
C VAL A 92 -12.39 -9.53 1.61
N LEU A 93 -11.53 -10.42 2.13
CA LEU A 93 -10.10 -10.35 1.82
C LEU A 93 -9.84 -10.57 0.32
N PHE A 94 -10.54 -11.51 -0.30
CA PHE A 94 -10.45 -11.75 -1.74
C PHE A 94 -10.88 -10.53 -2.58
N SER A 95 -11.94 -9.81 -2.18
CA SER A 95 -12.36 -8.59 -2.89
C SER A 95 -11.28 -7.50 -2.86
N PHE A 96 -10.53 -7.35 -1.75
CA PHE A 96 -9.42 -6.39 -1.69
C PHE A 96 -8.27 -6.75 -2.64
N TYR A 97 -7.97 -8.03 -2.84
CA TYR A 97 -6.99 -8.45 -3.86
C TYR A 97 -7.45 -8.06 -5.26
N VAL A 98 -8.71 -8.29 -5.59
CA VAL A 98 -9.28 -7.93 -6.90
C VAL A 98 -9.27 -6.41 -7.08
N ILE A 99 -9.69 -5.65 -6.06
CA ILE A 99 -9.68 -4.17 -6.09
C ILE A 99 -8.25 -3.63 -6.25
N SER A 100 -7.25 -4.23 -5.59
CA SER A 100 -5.84 -3.85 -5.74
C SER A 100 -5.37 -3.97 -7.19
N PHE A 101 -5.67 -5.08 -7.86
CA PHE A 101 -5.36 -5.26 -9.28
C PHE A 101 -6.13 -4.28 -10.16
N LEU A 102 -7.44 -4.13 -9.94
CA LEU A 102 -8.27 -3.19 -10.70
C LEU A 102 -7.78 -1.74 -10.56
N ALA A 103 -7.40 -1.32 -9.35
CA ALA A 103 -6.85 0.01 -9.08
C ALA A 103 -5.53 0.23 -9.83
N ALA A 104 -4.64 -0.76 -9.79
CA ALA A 104 -3.38 -0.75 -10.52
C ALA A 104 -3.60 -0.62 -12.04
N PHE A 105 -4.47 -1.46 -12.61
CA PHE A 105 -4.81 -1.42 -14.03
C PHE A 105 -5.52 -0.14 -14.44
N SER A 106 -6.45 0.36 -13.62
CA SER A 106 -7.18 1.59 -13.91
C SER A 106 -6.23 2.80 -13.96
N THR A 107 -5.28 2.88 -13.01
CA THR A 107 -4.29 3.95 -12.98
C THR A 107 -3.37 3.84 -14.20
N ALA A 108 -2.88 2.64 -14.49
CA ALA A 108 -2.07 2.40 -15.69
C ALA A 108 -2.82 2.83 -16.96
N ALA A 109 -4.09 2.45 -17.10
CA ALA A 109 -4.93 2.79 -18.25
C ALA A 109 -5.08 4.32 -18.37
N ILE A 110 -5.50 5.00 -17.31
CA ILE A 110 -5.71 6.46 -17.29
C ILE A 110 -4.45 7.20 -17.74
N PHE A 111 -3.27 6.82 -17.22
CA PHE A 111 -2.03 7.52 -17.51
C PHE A 111 -1.34 7.05 -18.81
N SER A 112 -1.64 5.85 -19.30
CA SER A 112 -1.09 5.35 -20.56
C SER A 112 -1.55 6.14 -21.79
N PHE A 113 -2.72 6.79 -21.70
CA PHE A 113 -3.22 7.68 -22.76
C PHE A 113 -2.50 9.04 -22.78
N SER A 114 -1.82 9.42 -21.70
CA SER A 114 -1.07 10.68 -21.64
C SER A 114 0.25 10.58 -22.41
N LYS A 115 0.52 11.56 -23.28
CA LYS A 115 1.76 11.66 -24.08
C LYS A 115 3.04 11.57 -23.23
N GLN A 116 2.99 11.95 -21.95
CA GLN A 116 4.15 11.91 -21.05
C GLN A 116 4.59 10.48 -20.66
N PHE A 117 3.68 9.50 -20.69
CA PHE A 117 3.94 8.13 -20.24
C PHE A 117 4.04 7.10 -21.37
N LYS A 118 3.85 7.52 -22.63
CA LYS A 118 3.89 6.63 -23.81
C LYS A 118 5.34 6.36 -24.24
N SER A 119 5.77 5.10 -24.18
CA SER A 119 7.04 4.64 -24.79
C SER A 119 6.80 4.09 -26.20
N GLN A 120 7.72 4.35 -27.12
CA GLN A 120 7.71 3.80 -28.49
C GLN A 120 8.75 2.70 -28.71
N GLU A 121 9.50 2.29 -27.67
CA GLU A 121 10.53 1.26 -27.83
C GLU A 121 9.91 -0.14 -27.95
N PRO A 122 10.32 -0.95 -28.94
CA PRO A 122 9.86 -2.33 -29.03
C PRO A 122 10.35 -3.15 -27.83
N PHE A 123 9.43 -3.83 -27.16
CA PHE A 123 9.74 -4.73 -26.05
C PHE A 123 10.56 -5.92 -26.56
N LEU A 124 11.89 -5.85 -26.37
CA LEU A 124 12.81 -6.95 -26.62
C LEU A 124 13.28 -7.51 -25.27
N LEU A 125 12.83 -8.72 -24.95
CA LEU A 125 13.28 -9.47 -23.79
C LEU A 125 13.96 -10.76 -24.28
N GLU A 126 15.27 -10.85 -24.06
CA GLU A 126 16.00 -12.11 -24.20
C GLU A 126 15.50 -13.07 -23.11
N ILE A 127 14.92 -14.20 -23.51
CA ILE A 127 14.39 -15.19 -22.56
C ILE A 127 15.57 -16.02 -22.05
N PRO A 128 15.95 -15.92 -20.76
CA PRO A 128 17.04 -16.71 -20.21
C PRO A 128 16.65 -18.20 -20.12
N PRO A 129 17.61 -19.13 -20.26
CA PRO A 129 17.36 -20.54 -19.98
C PRO A 129 17.05 -20.74 -18.49
N TYR A 130 16.24 -21.76 -18.17
CA TYR A 130 16.02 -22.14 -16.77
C TYR A 130 17.35 -22.54 -16.14
N ARG A 131 17.70 -21.90 -15.02
CA ARG A 131 18.87 -22.24 -14.21
C ARG A 131 18.42 -22.62 -12.82
N ILE A 132 19.10 -23.59 -12.21
CA ILE A 132 18.86 -23.92 -10.81
C ILE A 132 19.54 -22.83 -9.98
N PRO A 133 18.80 -22.07 -9.16
CA PRO A 133 19.37 -20.97 -8.39
C PRO A 133 20.36 -21.52 -7.36
N THR A 134 21.56 -20.96 -7.30
CA THR A 134 22.55 -21.36 -6.30
C THR A 134 22.14 -20.80 -4.94
N VAL A 135 21.94 -21.66 -3.93
CA VAL A 135 21.47 -21.26 -2.58
C VAL A 135 22.32 -20.11 -2.00
N LYS A 136 23.64 -20.18 -2.19
CA LYS A 136 24.58 -19.13 -1.75
C LYS A 136 24.25 -17.76 -2.34
N GLN A 137 23.92 -17.68 -3.64
CA GLN A 137 23.57 -16.43 -4.30
C GLN A 137 22.21 -15.91 -3.81
N VAL A 138 21.22 -16.79 -3.66
CA VAL A 138 19.90 -16.44 -3.13
C VAL A 138 20.02 -15.84 -1.72
N LEU A 139 20.83 -16.44 -0.86
CA LEU A 139 21.08 -15.95 0.51
C LEU A 139 21.85 -14.63 0.52
N LEU A 140 22.92 -14.51 -0.26
CA LEU A 140 23.71 -13.27 -0.34
C LEU A 140 22.87 -12.10 -0.86
N ARG A 141 22.08 -12.33 -1.91
CA ARG A 141 21.18 -11.33 -2.50
C ARG A 141 20.07 -10.94 -1.52
N GLY A 142 19.44 -11.93 -0.88
CA GLY A 142 18.45 -11.70 0.17
C GLY A 142 19.02 -10.87 1.33
N TRP A 143 20.23 -11.20 1.79
CA TRP A 143 20.90 -10.47 2.87
C TRP A 143 21.24 -9.02 2.47
N GLY A 144 21.67 -8.80 1.23
CA GLY A 144 21.93 -7.45 0.70
C GLY A 144 20.69 -6.57 0.75
N GLU A 145 19.55 -7.09 0.28
CA GLU A 145 18.26 -6.39 0.31
C GLU A 145 17.80 -6.09 1.75
N VAL A 146 17.92 -7.06 2.66
CA VAL A 146 17.60 -6.88 4.09
C VAL A 146 18.47 -5.80 4.72
N ARG A 147 19.78 -5.80 4.45
CA ARG A 147 20.71 -4.80 4.97
C ARG A 147 20.38 -3.40 4.47
N GLU A 148 20.07 -3.27 3.18
CA GLU A 148 19.72 -1.97 2.59
C GLU A 148 18.36 -1.48 3.10
N PHE A 149 17.39 -2.38 3.27
CA PHE A 149 16.11 -2.07 3.93
C PHE A 149 16.34 -1.56 5.35
N ILE A 150 17.11 -2.26 6.19
CA ILE A 150 17.39 -1.83 7.56
C ILE A 150 18.06 -0.45 7.58
N ARG A 151 19.05 -0.21 6.71
CA ARG A 151 19.78 1.08 6.66
C ARG A 151 18.89 2.26 6.22
N ARG A 152 17.93 2.02 5.32
CA ARG A 152 17.02 3.06 4.80
C ARG A 152 15.79 3.25 5.68
N ALA A 153 15.14 2.16 6.08
CA ALA A 153 13.87 2.19 6.81
C ALA A 153 14.04 2.58 8.28
N SER A 154 15.10 2.11 8.96
CA SER A 154 15.29 2.34 10.40
C SER A 154 15.18 3.80 10.81
N ARG A 155 15.86 4.70 10.09
CA ARG A 155 15.82 6.14 10.39
C ARG A 155 14.40 6.71 10.33
N PHE A 156 13.63 6.33 9.32
CA PHE A 156 12.24 6.78 9.16
C PHE A 156 11.30 6.17 10.19
N ILE A 157 11.45 4.87 10.50
CA ILE A 157 10.64 4.19 11.51
C ILE A 157 10.91 4.77 12.90
N ILE A 158 12.18 4.99 13.28
CA ILE A 158 12.54 5.53 14.59
C ILE A 158 11.96 6.93 14.79
N ILE A 159 12.16 7.83 13.82
CA ILE A 159 11.59 9.19 13.87
C ILE A 159 10.06 9.12 13.95
N GLY A 160 9.46 8.24 13.16
CA GLY A 160 8.04 8.02 13.14
C GLY A 160 7.48 7.53 14.48
N CYS A 161 8.10 6.52 15.11
CA CYS A 161 7.69 6.00 16.41
C CYS A 161 7.80 7.06 17.51
N ILE A 162 8.87 7.86 17.52
CA ILE A 162 9.04 8.98 18.46
C ILE A 162 7.91 10.00 18.28
N LEU A 163 7.60 10.36 17.03
CA LEU A 163 6.55 11.32 16.70
C LEU A 163 5.15 10.78 17.09
N VAL A 164 4.88 9.50 16.81
CA VAL A 164 3.65 8.81 17.22
C VAL A 164 3.49 8.86 18.74
N TRP A 165 4.54 8.48 19.47
CA TRP A 165 4.54 8.49 20.93
C TRP A 165 4.27 9.90 21.47
N LEU A 166 4.91 10.91 20.89
CA LEU A 166 4.75 12.31 21.29
C LEU A 166 3.33 12.82 21.02
N LEU A 167 2.74 12.48 19.86
CA LEU A 167 1.36 12.86 19.54
C LEU A 167 0.31 12.14 20.39
N THR A 168 0.60 10.92 20.85
CA THR A 168 -0.33 10.11 21.65
C THR A 168 -0.23 10.37 23.15
N ASN A 169 0.89 10.89 23.66
CA ASN A 169 1.10 11.10 25.10
C ASN A 169 1.05 12.58 25.53
N LEU A 170 0.93 13.52 24.59
CA LEU A 170 0.82 14.94 24.90
C LEU A 170 -0.58 15.49 24.58
N PRO A 171 -1.13 16.39 25.42
CA PRO A 171 -0.61 16.85 26.71
C PRO A 171 -0.62 15.74 27.78
N VAL A 172 0.31 15.80 28.74
CA VAL A 172 0.51 14.74 29.75
C VAL A 172 -0.78 14.53 30.56
N GLY A 173 -1.32 13.31 30.56
CA GLY A 173 -2.59 12.96 31.21
C GLY A 173 -3.82 13.00 30.29
N ALA A 174 -3.66 13.37 29.02
CA ALA A 174 -4.71 13.22 28.00
C ALA A 174 -4.72 11.79 27.44
N GLU A 175 -5.90 11.20 27.35
CA GLU A 175 -6.12 9.88 26.74
C GLU A 175 -7.05 9.99 25.52
N GLY A 176 -6.83 9.13 24.53
CA GLY A 176 -7.66 9.05 23.32
C GLY A 176 -7.71 10.35 22.51
N LEU A 177 -8.91 10.89 22.30
CA LEU A 177 -9.18 12.05 21.42
C LEU A 177 -8.71 13.40 22.00
N SER A 178 -8.38 13.46 23.29
CA SER A 178 -7.90 14.68 23.95
C SER A 178 -6.41 14.96 23.70
N THR A 179 -5.69 13.98 23.16
CA THR A 179 -4.26 14.08 22.78
C THR A 179 -4.07 14.96 21.55
N TYR A 180 -2.86 15.45 21.28
CA TYR A 180 -2.56 16.19 20.04
C TYR A 180 -2.84 15.34 18.80
N GLY A 181 -2.55 14.03 18.86
CA GLY A 181 -2.96 13.08 17.83
C GLY A 181 -4.49 13.05 17.69
N GLY A 182 -5.20 13.01 18.82
CA GLY A 182 -6.67 13.08 18.94
C GLY A 182 -7.27 14.26 18.20
N GLN A 183 -6.73 15.45 18.48
CA GLN A 183 -7.14 16.70 17.87
C GLN A 183 -6.88 16.71 16.35
N LEU A 184 -5.78 16.11 15.87
CA LEU A 184 -5.54 15.92 14.43
C LEU A 184 -6.58 14.98 13.80
N GLY A 185 -6.99 13.93 14.51
CA GLY A 185 -8.06 13.03 14.08
C GLY A 185 -9.40 13.75 13.91
N VAL A 186 -9.77 14.59 14.88
CA VAL A 186 -10.98 15.43 14.83
C VAL A 186 -10.87 16.50 13.73
N LEU A 187 -9.70 17.10 13.53
CA LEU A 187 -9.47 18.09 12.47
C LEU A 187 -9.65 17.48 11.07
N LEU A 188 -9.26 16.22 10.88
CA LEU A 188 -9.42 15.50 9.61
C LEU A 188 -10.78 14.80 9.46
N GLN A 189 -11.57 14.74 10.53
CA GLN A 189 -12.91 14.15 10.54
C GLN A 189 -13.84 14.67 9.43
N PRO A 190 -13.97 15.97 9.13
CA PRO A 190 -14.90 16.43 8.08
C PRO A 190 -14.60 15.86 6.69
N ILE A 191 -13.35 15.47 6.43
CA ILE A 191 -12.93 14.84 5.17
C ILE A 191 -13.19 13.33 5.19
N MET A 192 -13.15 12.71 6.37
CA MET A 192 -13.23 11.26 6.58
C MET A 192 -14.65 10.76 6.90
N GLU A 193 -15.49 11.62 7.47
CA GLU A 193 -16.89 11.33 7.82
C GLU A 193 -17.75 10.95 6.60
N PRO A 194 -17.62 11.60 5.41
CA PRO A 194 -18.36 11.20 4.22
C PRO A 194 -18.02 9.78 3.71
N ILE A 195 -16.91 9.21 4.18
CA ILE A 195 -16.42 7.87 3.85
C ILE A 195 -16.77 6.86 4.97
N GLY A 196 -17.33 7.32 6.09
CA GLY A 196 -17.68 6.47 7.23
C GLY A 196 -16.49 6.08 8.11
N ILE A 197 -15.45 6.92 8.20
CA ILE A 197 -14.28 6.61 9.02
C ILE A 197 -14.33 7.43 10.31
N ASN A 198 -14.40 6.72 11.43
CA ASN A 198 -14.44 7.30 12.77
C ASN A 198 -13.13 8.04 13.14
N PRO A 199 -13.16 9.02 14.07
CA PRO A 199 -11.96 9.77 14.47
C PRO A 199 -10.81 8.90 14.97
N TYR A 200 -11.11 7.82 15.70
CA TYR A 200 -10.13 6.85 16.18
C TYR A 200 -9.43 6.11 15.01
N LEU A 201 -10.18 5.74 13.98
CA LEU A 201 -9.66 5.10 12.78
C LEU A 201 -8.86 6.09 11.92
N THR A 202 -9.35 7.33 11.79
CA THR A 202 -8.62 8.43 11.13
C THR A 202 -7.26 8.66 11.76
N LEU A 203 -7.21 8.69 13.09
CA LEU A 203 -5.98 8.84 13.85
C LEU A 203 -5.04 7.65 13.66
N ALA A 204 -5.58 6.44 13.60
CA ALA A 204 -4.80 5.24 13.26
C ALA A 204 -4.21 5.30 11.83
N LEU A 205 -4.94 5.87 10.85
CA LEU A 205 -4.45 6.06 9.46
C LEU A 205 -3.25 7.01 9.38
N ILE A 206 -3.27 8.10 10.17
CA ILE A 206 -2.18 9.06 10.26
C ILE A 206 -0.90 8.35 10.70
N PHE A 207 -0.98 7.49 11.72
CA PHE A 207 0.17 6.70 12.15
C PHE A 207 0.54 5.60 11.16
N GLY A 208 -0.45 5.01 10.49
CA GLY A 208 -0.23 4.03 9.41
C GLY A 208 0.53 4.59 8.20
N PHE A 209 0.53 5.91 7.99
CA PHE A 209 1.32 6.55 6.95
C PHE A 209 2.83 6.35 7.16
N ILE A 210 3.28 6.35 8.42
CA ILE A 210 4.69 6.13 8.77
C ILE A 210 5.07 4.69 8.44
N ALA A 211 4.35 3.74 9.03
CA ALA A 211 4.49 2.31 8.79
C ALA A 211 3.14 1.63 9.01
N LYS A 212 2.74 0.76 8.08
CA LYS A 212 1.37 0.20 8.03
C LYS A 212 1.12 -0.75 9.20
N GLU A 213 2.14 -1.48 9.60
CA GLU A 213 2.13 -2.38 10.75
C GLU A 213 1.88 -1.64 12.08
N ILE A 214 2.17 -0.34 12.16
CA ILE A 214 1.95 0.47 13.36
C ILE A 214 0.46 0.73 13.60
N VAL A 215 -0.41 0.59 12.59
CA VAL A 215 -1.87 0.84 12.74
C VAL A 215 -2.48 0.02 13.87
N ILE A 216 -2.11 -1.26 14.00
CA ILE A 216 -2.65 -2.13 15.05
C ILE A 216 -2.13 -1.71 16.42
N GLY A 217 -0.84 -1.37 16.49
CA GLY A 217 -0.21 -0.86 17.71
C GLY A 217 -0.82 0.46 18.16
N SER A 218 -1.06 1.39 17.22
CA SER A 218 -1.67 2.67 17.53
C SER A 218 -3.12 2.49 17.99
N LEU A 219 -3.92 1.64 17.36
CA LEU A 219 -5.26 1.31 17.87
C LEU A 219 -5.23 0.81 19.32
N SER A 220 -4.25 -0.01 19.67
CA SER A 220 -4.08 -0.47 21.07
C SER A 220 -3.79 0.67 22.03
N THR A 221 -2.92 1.62 21.65
CA THR A 221 -2.63 2.80 22.48
C THR A 221 -3.81 3.77 22.57
N ILE A 222 -4.57 3.92 21.48
CA ILE A 222 -5.68 4.87 21.36
C ILE A 222 -6.87 4.43 22.21
N TYR A 223 -7.21 3.15 22.14
CA TYR A 223 -8.28 2.57 22.93
C TYR A 223 -7.86 2.27 24.37
N ALA A 224 -6.57 2.43 24.72
CA ALA A 224 -5.98 2.04 26.01
C ALA A 224 -6.31 0.58 26.40
N LEU A 225 -6.41 -0.30 25.40
CA LEU A 225 -6.81 -1.70 25.55
C LEU A 225 -5.71 -2.62 24.99
N SER A 226 -5.66 -3.85 25.52
CA SER A 226 -4.86 -4.92 24.91
C SER A 226 -5.43 -5.33 23.54
N ALA A 227 -4.66 -6.01 22.71
CA ALA A 227 -5.08 -6.36 21.34
C ALA A 227 -6.44 -7.09 21.27
N SER A 228 -6.75 -7.94 22.25
CA SER A 228 -8.06 -8.62 22.35
C SER A 228 -9.19 -7.69 22.80
N GLY A 229 -8.89 -6.72 23.66
CA GLY A 229 -9.85 -5.68 24.06
C GLY A 229 -10.18 -4.73 22.89
N VAL A 230 -9.18 -4.39 22.08
CA VAL A 230 -9.35 -3.56 20.87
C VAL A 230 -10.27 -4.24 19.87
N SER A 231 -10.10 -5.53 19.60
CA SER A 231 -10.98 -6.25 18.67
C SER A 231 -12.45 -6.21 19.11
N GLN A 232 -12.70 -6.28 20.42
CA GLN A 232 -14.05 -6.20 20.97
C GLN A 232 -14.60 -4.77 20.97
N ALA A 233 -13.76 -3.77 21.24
CA ALA A 233 -14.16 -2.36 21.12
C ALA A 233 -14.53 -2.00 19.68
N ILE A 234 -13.76 -2.48 18.70
CA ILE A 234 -14.04 -2.30 17.28
C ILE A 234 -15.32 -3.03 16.88
N SER A 235 -15.54 -4.27 17.33
CA SER A 235 -16.76 -5.02 16.99
C SER A 235 -18.04 -4.36 17.50
N MET A 236 -17.95 -3.59 18.59
CA MET A 236 -19.09 -2.88 19.19
C MET A 236 -19.30 -1.47 18.62
N SER A 237 -18.24 -0.81 18.14
CA SER A 237 -18.27 0.61 17.75
C SER A 237 -18.18 0.87 16.25
N VAL A 238 -17.80 -0.13 15.45
CA VAL A 238 -17.56 0.03 14.01
C VAL A 238 -18.48 -0.92 13.25
N THR A 239 -19.27 -0.38 12.32
CA THR A 239 -20.12 -1.21 11.47
C THR A 239 -19.28 -1.95 10.42
N PRO A 240 -19.72 -3.12 9.90
CA PRO A 240 -19.00 -3.82 8.83
C PRO A 240 -18.78 -2.95 7.59
N LEU A 241 -19.71 -2.04 7.29
CA LEU A 241 -19.60 -1.11 6.18
C LEU A 241 -18.45 -0.12 6.37
N GLU A 242 -18.35 0.49 7.56
CA GLU A 242 -17.26 1.39 7.94
C GLU A 242 -15.90 0.67 7.94
N ALA A 243 -15.86 -0.55 8.46
CA ALA A 243 -14.66 -1.37 8.47
C ALA A 243 -14.17 -1.71 7.04
N TYR A 244 -15.09 -2.03 6.13
CA TYR A 244 -14.74 -2.25 4.72
C TYR A 244 -14.22 -0.97 4.08
N SER A 245 -14.90 0.16 4.30
CA SER A 245 -14.49 1.47 3.79
C SER A 245 -13.09 1.87 4.29
N PHE A 246 -12.82 1.65 5.58
CA PHE A 246 -11.51 1.86 6.19
C PHE A 246 -10.42 0.99 5.55
N CYS A 247 -10.68 -0.30 5.35
CA CYS A 247 -9.74 -1.21 4.70
C CYS A 247 -9.50 -0.84 3.24
N LEU A 248 -10.54 -0.43 2.52
CA LEU A 248 -10.45 0.03 1.14
C LEU A 248 -9.60 1.31 1.05
N PHE A 249 -9.83 2.27 1.94
CA PHE A 249 -9.00 3.47 2.04
C PHE A 249 -7.56 3.10 2.36
N CYS A 250 -7.32 2.23 3.36
CA CYS A 250 -5.99 1.71 3.72
C CYS A 250 -5.25 1.04 2.56
N LEU A 251 -5.99 0.38 1.65
CA LEU A 251 -5.45 -0.28 0.47
C LEU A 251 -4.91 0.74 -0.55
N LEU A 252 -5.69 1.79 -0.81
CA LEU A 252 -5.45 2.70 -1.93
C LEU A 252 -4.71 3.98 -1.54
N TYR A 253 -4.77 4.38 -0.28
CA TYR A 253 -4.18 5.64 0.16
C TYR A 253 -2.65 5.62 0.13
N THR A 254 -2.08 6.75 0.50
CA THR A 254 -0.64 7.03 0.47
C THR A 254 0.19 5.85 1.00
N PRO A 255 1.24 5.45 0.26
CA PRO A 255 2.08 4.35 0.68
C PRO A 255 2.91 4.76 1.91
N CYS A 256 3.60 3.80 2.54
CA CYS A 256 4.41 4.10 3.71
C CYS A 256 5.57 5.07 3.38
N LEU A 257 6.06 5.77 4.39
CA LEU A 257 7.06 6.82 4.23
C LEU A 257 8.35 6.34 3.52
N THR A 258 8.74 5.08 3.75
CA THR A 258 9.88 4.43 3.07
C THR A 258 9.63 4.25 1.56
N THR A 259 8.39 3.95 1.17
CA THR A 259 8.00 3.85 -0.25
C THR A 259 8.09 5.21 -0.90
N ILE A 260 7.62 6.27 -0.24
CA ILE A 260 7.68 7.65 -0.76
C ILE A 260 9.12 8.09 -0.98
N ALA A 261 9.98 7.85 0.01
CA ALA A 261 11.41 8.13 -0.10
C ALA A 261 12.04 7.37 -1.29
N THR A 262 11.60 6.13 -1.53
CA THR A 262 12.07 5.31 -2.64
C THR A 262 11.58 5.87 -3.99
N VAL A 263 10.29 6.22 -4.11
CA VAL A 263 9.72 6.89 -5.30
C VAL A 263 10.51 8.16 -5.63
N HIS A 264 10.82 8.97 -4.63
CA HIS A 264 11.63 10.17 -4.83
C HIS A 264 13.05 9.84 -5.30
N SER A 265 13.73 8.88 -4.66
CA SER A 265 15.10 8.50 -5.01
C SER A 265 15.23 7.91 -6.42
N GLU A 266 14.22 7.17 -6.89
CA GLU A 266 14.21 6.52 -8.19
C GLU A 266 13.65 7.41 -9.31
N GLY A 267 12.63 8.23 -9.00
CA GLY A 267 12.05 9.20 -9.92
C GLY A 267 12.92 10.44 -10.13
N LYS A 268 13.72 10.79 -9.12
CA LYS A 268 14.59 11.99 -9.05
C LYS A 268 13.84 13.30 -9.28
N SER A 269 12.56 13.36 -8.93
CA SER A 269 11.75 14.57 -9.07
C SER A 269 10.72 14.69 -7.95
N TRP A 270 10.75 15.85 -7.28
CA TRP A 270 9.83 16.15 -6.20
C TRP A 270 8.40 16.37 -6.72
N GLN A 271 8.27 17.01 -7.90
CA GLN A 271 6.99 17.19 -8.59
C GLN A 271 6.27 15.86 -8.84
N PHE A 272 6.99 14.83 -9.32
CA PHE A 272 6.42 13.51 -9.56
C PHE A 272 6.02 12.81 -8.26
N THR A 273 6.86 12.94 -7.21
CA THR A 273 6.57 12.35 -5.92
C THR A 273 5.29 12.93 -5.32
N SER A 274 5.18 14.27 -5.29
CA SER A 274 3.98 14.96 -4.81
C SER A 274 2.75 14.63 -5.67
N PHE A 275 2.92 14.55 -6.99
CA PHE A 275 1.87 14.12 -7.91
C PHE A 275 1.37 12.70 -7.58
N SER A 276 2.27 11.75 -7.38
CA SER A 276 1.93 10.36 -7.01
C SER A 276 1.16 10.30 -5.67
N LEU A 277 1.54 11.14 -4.70
CA LEU A 277 0.87 11.20 -3.41
C LEU A 277 -0.54 11.78 -3.50
N ILE A 278 -0.69 12.90 -4.18
CA ILE A 278 -1.99 13.55 -4.36
C ILE A 278 -2.92 12.65 -5.16
N LEU A 279 -2.41 12.00 -6.21
CA LEU A 279 -3.17 11.07 -7.03
C LEU A 279 -3.65 9.85 -6.22
N SER A 280 -2.77 9.21 -5.44
CA SER A 280 -3.16 8.04 -4.64
C SER A 280 -4.16 8.41 -3.55
N LEU A 281 -3.98 9.56 -2.89
CA LEU A 281 -4.89 10.03 -1.85
C LEU A 281 -6.26 10.41 -2.43
N SER A 282 -6.31 11.14 -3.55
CA SER A 282 -7.57 11.50 -4.20
C SER A 282 -8.30 10.28 -4.76
N TYR A 283 -7.56 9.34 -5.36
CA TYR A 283 -8.11 8.08 -5.82
C TYR A 283 -8.69 7.26 -4.68
N ALA A 284 -7.97 7.11 -3.56
CA ALA A 284 -8.45 6.39 -2.39
C ALA A 284 -9.71 7.02 -1.79
N TRP A 285 -9.74 8.35 -1.68
CA TRP A 285 -10.88 9.09 -1.17
C TRP A 285 -12.11 8.89 -2.06
N LEU A 286 -11.96 9.05 -3.38
CA LEU A 286 -13.06 8.89 -4.33
C LEU A 286 -13.62 7.46 -4.34
N VAL A 287 -12.78 6.44 -4.40
CA VAL A 287 -13.25 5.04 -4.43
C VAL A 287 -13.95 4.68 -3.13
N SER A 288 -13.41 5.11 -1.98
CA SER A 288 -14.03 4.83 -0.67
C SER A 288 -15.33 5.59 -0.48
N PHE A 289 -15.40 6.85 -0.94
CA PHE A 289 -16.62 7.64 -0.93
C PHE A 289 -17.73 7.02 -1.80
N LEU A 290 -17.40 6.64 -3.04
CA LEU A 290 -18.34 5.97 -3.95
C LEU A 290 -18.84 4.65 -3.36
N PHE A 291 -17.95 3.88 -2.73
CA PHE A 291 -18.32 2.63 -2.08
C PHE A 291 -19.27 2.87 -0.89
N TYR A 292 -18.91 3.76 0.03
CA TYR A 292 -19.67 3.98 1.27
C TYR A 292 -21.03 4.62 1.00
N GLN A 293 -21.08 5.64 0.15
CA GLN A 293 -22.35 6.29 -0.22
C GLN A 293 -23.19 5.38 -1.11
N GLY A 294 -22.57 4.63 -2.03
CA GLY A 294 -23.27 3.62 -2.82
C GLY A 294 -23.94 2.58 -1.94
N ALA A 295 -23.22 2.03 -0.96
CA ALA A 295 -23.78 1.07 -0.02
C ALA A 295 -24.95 1.64 0.81
N LYS A 296 -24.80 2.87 1.33
CA LYS A 296 -25.89 3.57 2.03
C LYS A 296 -27.13 3.75 1.16
N LEU A 297 -26.96 4.11 -0.12
CA LEU A 297 -28.06 4.26 -1.07
C LEU A 297 -28.78 2.93 -1.34
N PHE A 298 -28.06 1.81 -1.32
CA PHE A 298 -28.64 0.47 -1.41
C PHE A 298 -29.25 -0.04 -0.09
N GLY A 299 -29.26 0.78 0.97
CA GLY A 299 -29.90 0.47 2.26
C GLY A 299 -29.08 -0.43 3.18
N PHE A 300 -27.75 -0.49 2.98
CA PHE A 300 -26.80 -1.18 3.87
C PHE A 300 -26.17 -0.24 4.90
#